data_AF-A0A3B8MQI3-F1
#
_entry.id   AF-A0A3B8MQI3-F1
#
_cell.length_a   1.000
_cell.length_b   1.000
_cell.length_c   1.000
_cell.angle_alpha   90.00
_cell.angle_beta   90.00
_cell.angle_gamma   90.00
#
_symmetry.space_group_name_H-M   'P 1'
#
loop_
_entity.id
_entity.type
_entity.pdbx_description
1 polymer ?
#
loop_
_entity_poly.entity_id
_entity_poly.type
_entity_poly.pdbx_seq_one_letter_code
_entity_poly.pdbx_strand_id
1 'polypeptide(L)' 'VETVEIREEPVEPRLVYDPAHPDAREDGYVVYPDIDVVTEMVDMITASRAYEANVTAMNASKDMVQRALEI' A
#
# COMPACT_ATOMS: atom_id res chain seq x y z
N VAL A 1 10.36 18.92 3.18
CA VAL A 1 9.79 17.91 2.28
C VAL A 1 10.01 16.58 2.98
N GLU A 2 8.98 16.05 3.61
CA GLU A 2 9.05 14.72 4.26
C GLU A 2 9.06 13.68 3.14
N THR A 3 10.19 12.99 2.98
CA THR A 3 10.30 11.89 2.03
C THR A 3 9.66 10.66 2.66
N VAL A 4 8.64 10.11 2.00
CA VAL A 4 8.10 8.80 2.33
C VAL A 4 9.23 7.79 2.13
N GLU A 5 9.70 7.20 3.22
CA GLU A 5 10.71 6.15 3.18
C GLU A 5 10.10 4.93 2.50
N ILE A 6 10.68 4.50 1.37
CA ILE A 6 10.28 3.26 0.71
C ILE A 6 10.85 2.13 1.55
N ARG A 7 10.02 1.57 2.42
CA ARG A 7 10.38 0.41 3.23
C ARG A 7 10.17 -0.84 2.37
N GLU A 8 11.25 -1.39 1.84
CA GLU A 8 11.22 -2.71 1.21
C GLU A 8 11.00 -3.76 2.30
N GLU A 9 9.86 -4.43 2.28
CA GLU A 9 9.64 -5.61 3.12
C GLU A 9 10.33 -6.80 2.46
N PRO A 10 11.28 -7.48 3.14
CA PRO A 10 11.89 -8.68 2.61
C PRO A 10 10.89 -9.84 2.69
N VAL A 11 10.00 -9.91 1.71
CA VAL A 11 9.11 -11.07 1.51
C VAL A 11 9.87 -12.15 0.75
N GLU A 12 10.00 -13.33 1.36
CA GLU A 12 10.59 -14.50 0.69
C GLU A 12 9.64 -14.95 -0.42
N PRO A 13 10.09 -15.02 -1.68
CA PRO A 13 9.20 -15.39 -2.77
C PRO A 13 8.81 -16.87 -2.67
N ARG A 14 7.54 -17.15 -2.98
CA ARG A 14 6.99 -18.51 -2.93
C ARG A 14 7.48 -19.34 -4.11
N LEU A 15 8.24 -20.40 -3.83
CA LEU A 15 8.74 -21.33 -4.83
C LEU A 15 7.74 -22.48 -5.04
N VAL A 16 7.29 -22.68 -6.27
CA VAL A 16 6.39 -23.78 -6.64
C VAL A 16 7.09 -24.63 -7.71
N TYR A 17 7.17 -25.94 -7.49
CA TYR A 17 7.76 -26.86 -8.46
C TYR A 17 6.77 -27.13 -9.59
N ASP A 18 7.05 -26.59 -10.78
CA ASP A 18 6.30 -26.82 -12.00
C ASP A 18 7.25 -26.77 -13.22
N PRO A 19 7.87 -27.91 -13.58
CA PRO A 19 8.85 -27.97 -14.67
C PRO A 19 8.23 -27.82 -16.07
N ALA A 20 6.90 -27.82 -16.20
CA ALA A 20 6.21 -27.62 -17.47
C ALA A 20 5.83 -26.14 -17.72
N HIS A 21 6.02 -25.27 -16.73
CA HIS A 21 5.70 -23.85 -16.84
C HIS A 21 6.77 -23.13 -17.69
N PRO A 22 6.39 -22.24 -18.63
CA PRO A 22 7.35 -21.52 -19.49
C PRO A 22 8.30 -20.62 -18.71
N ASP A 23 7.88 -20.14 -17.55
CA ASP A 23 8.68 -19.31 -16.63
C ASP A 23 9.42 -20.13 -15.55
N ALA A 24 9.46 -21.45 -15.68
CA ALA A 24 10.23 -22.31 -14.77
C ALA A 24 11.73 -22.07 -14.97
N ARG A 25 12.45 -21.98 -13.84
CA ARG A 25 13.91 -21.91 -13.83
C ARG A 25 14.54 -23.25 -14.20
N GLU A 26 15.86 -23.27 -14.34
CA GLU A 26 16.65 -24.46 -14.70
C GLU A 26 16.46 -25.65 -13.74
N ASP A 27 16.05 -25.38 -12.50
CA ASP A 27 15.74 -26.34 -11.44
C ASP A 27 14.26 -26.79 -11.44
N GLY A 28 13.42 -26.30 -12.37
CA GLY A 28 12.00 -26.64 -12.50
C GLY A 28 11.08 -25.87 -11.54
N TYR A 29 11.58 -24.86 -10.83
CA TYR A 29 10.78 -24.04 -9.91
C TYR A 29 10.30 -22.75 -10.58
N VAL A 30 9.06 -22.39 -10.29
CA VAL A 30 8.43 -21.10 -10.63
C VAL A 30 8.40 -20.23 -9.39
N VAL A 31 8.77 -18.97 -9.56
CA VAL A 31 8.83 -17.99 -8.47
C VAL A 31 7.59 -17.15 -8.50
N TYR A 32 6.78 -17.29 -7.47
CA TYR A 32 5.62 -16.46 -7.24
C TYR A 32 5.93 -15.40 -6.20
N PRO A 33 5.45 -14.16 -6.38
CA PRO A 33 5.48 -13.18 -5.31
C PRO A 33 4.63 -13.68 -4.14
N ASP A 34 5.10 -13.43 -2.93
CA ASP A 34 4.36 -13.75 -1.70
C ASP A 34 3.42 -12.59 -1.36
N ILE A 35 2.28 -12.55 -2.06
CA ILE A 35 1.27 -11.48 -1.91
C ILE A 35 -0.04 -12.11 -1.43
N ASP A 36 -0.56 -11.63 -0.30
CA ASP A 36 -1.92 -11.92 0.15
C ASP A 36 -2.86 -10.81 -0.30
N VAL A 37 -3.70 -11.13 -1.27
CA VAL A 37 -4.68 -10.19 -1.85
C VAL A 37 -5.62 -9.61 -0.79
N VAL A 38 -5.97 -10.36 0.25
CA VAL A 38 -6.87 -9.87 1.31
C VAL A 38 -6.19 -8.76 2.11
N THR A 39 -4.93 -8.97 2.47
CA THR A 39 -4.13 -7.98 3.20
C THR A 39 -3.96 -6.70 2.37
N GLU A 40 -3.55 -6.83 1.10
CA GLU A 40 -3.39 -5.69 0.20
C GLU A 40 -4.69 -4.89 -0.01
N MET A 41 -5.84 -5.58 -0.05
CA MET A 41 -7.14 -4.91 -0.14
C MET A 41 -7.49 -4.15 1.15
N VAL A 42 -7.15 -4.70 2.33
CA VAL A 42 -7.33 -4.01 3.62
C VAL A 42 -6.44 -2.78 3.70
N ASP A 43 -5.20 -2.87 3.24
CA ASP A 43 -4.27 -1.75 3.21
C ASP A 43 -4.75 -0.66 2.25
N MET A 44 -5.27 -1.03 1.08
CA MET A 44 -5.90 -0.09 0.14
C MET A 44 -7.10 0.64 0.78
N ILE A 45 -7.99 -0.10 1.44
CA ILE A 45 -9.16 0.50 2.12
C ILE A 45 -8.71 1.45 3.23
N THR A 46 -7.70 1.05 4.00
CA THR A 46 -7.15 1.85 5.10
C THR A 46 -6.52 3.14 4.58
N ALA A 47 -5.72 3.06 3.51
CA ALA A 47 -5.14 4.21 2.86
C ALA A 47 -6.21 5.18 2.33
N SER A 48 -7.27 4.66 1.70
CA SER A 48 -8.39 5.48 1.20
C SER A 48 -9.10 6.21 2.34
N ARG A 49 -9.43 5.51 3.43
CA ARG A 49 -10.08 6.12 4.62
C ARG A 49 -9.19 7.14 5.30
N ALA A 50 -7.89 6.87 5.41
CA ALA A 50 -6.93 7.82 5.98
C ALA A 50 -6.88 9.11 5.14
N TYR A 51 -6.93 9.00 3.81
CA TYR A 51 -7.01 10.16 2.92
C TYR A 51 -8.29 10.98 3.14
N GLU A 52 -9.46 10.33 3.18
CA GLU A 52 -10.74 11.00 3.45
C GLU A 52 -10.76 11.70 4.81
N ALA A 53 -10.23 11.05 5.85
CA ALA A 53 -10.11 11.62 7.19
C ALA A 53 -9.20 12.84 7.20
N ASN A 54 -8.05 12.77 6.52
CA ASN A 54 -7.11 13.89 6.43
C ASN A 54 -7.71 15.09 5.69
N VAL A 55 -8.41 14.86 4.57
CA VAL A 55 -9.11 15.94 3.84
C VAL A 55 -10.16 16.60 4.73
N THR A 56 -10.92 15.81 5.49
CA THR A 56 -11.92 16.32 6.42
C THR A 56 -11.28 17.18 7.53
N ALA A 57 -10.19 16.70 8.12
CA ALA A 57 -9.45 17.44 9.14
C ALA A 57 -8.86 18.75 8.61
N MET A 58 -8.35 18.76 7.37
CA MET A 58 -7.86 19.98 6.71
C MET A 58 -8.98 20.98 6.46
N ASN A 59 -10.15 20.52 6.00
CA ASN A 59 -11.32 21.40 5.79
C ASN A 59 -11.81 22.00 7.11
N ALA A 60 -11.94 21.18 8.17
CA ALA A 60 -12.29 21.69 9.49
C ALA A 60 -11.30 22.75 9.99
N SER A 61 -10.00 22.51 9.76
CA SER A 61 -8.94 23.47 10.10
C SER A 61 -9.07 24.78 9.32
N LYS A 62 -9.36 24.69 8.00
CA LYS A 62 -9.59 25.85 7.14
C LYS A 62 -10.80 26.67 7.60
N ASP A 63 -11.91 26.01 7.93
CA ASP A 63 -13.13 26.68 8.39
C ASP A 63 -12.90 27.39 9.73
N MET A 64 -12.14 26.78 10.65
CA MET A 64 -11.76 27.43 11.91
C MET A 64 -10.94 28.69 11.68
N VAL A 65 -9.96 28.64 10.76
CA VAL A 65 -9.12 29.81 10.43
C VAL A 65 -9.95 30.92 9.76
N GLN A 66 -10.86 30.58 8.85
CA GLN A 66 -11.73 31.58 8.21
C GLN A 66 -12.59 32.32 9.23
N ARG A 67 -13.24 31.59 10.14
CA ARG A 67 -14.03 32.19 11.22
C ARG A 67 -13.20 33.08 12.15
N ALA A 68 -11.94 32.74 12.37
CA ALA A 68 -11.04 33.57 13.18
C ALA A 68 -10.64 34.88 12.46
N LEU A 69 -10.65 34.93 11.13
CA LEU A 69 -10.35 36.12 10.33
C LEU A 69 -11.56 37.04 10.10
N GLU A 70 -12.78 36.55 10.37
CA GLU A 70 -14.02 37.33 10.28
C GLU A 70 -14.29 38.23 11.50
N ILE A 71 -13.45 38.13 12.54
CA ILE A 71 -13.45 38.99 13.74
C ILE A 71 -12.35 40.04 13.60
#